data_AF-A0AA97AXS4-F1
#
_entry.id   AF-A0AA97AXS4-F1
#
_cell.length_a   1.000
_cell.length_b   1.000
_cell.length_c   1.000
_cell.angle_alpha   90.00
_cell.angle_beta   90.00
_cell.angle_gamma   90.00
#
_symmetry.space_group_name_H-M   'P 1'
#
loop_
_entity.id
_entity.type
_entity.pdbx_description
1 polymer ?
#
loop_
_entity_poly.entity_id
_entity_poly.type
_entity_poly.pdbx_seq_one_letter_code
_entity_poly.pdbx_strand_id
1 'polypeptide(L)'
;MRTISSQEYRNAAIVAEKRAARDFEVLFVEVEVDGEEFRVVVDGHHSHEAAKLDGAPVKWVRSPMQSEADRNGAEAFLTAHRFDCDYHDIDTGYPVF
;
A
#
# COMPACT_ATOMS: atom_id res chain seq x y z
N MET A 1 5.67 -10.31 7.06
CA MET A 1 5.23 -9.78 5.76
C MET A 1 5.41 -8.28 5.78
N ARG A 2 6.31 -7.76 4.93
CA ARG A 2 6.53 -6.32 4.76
C ARG A 2 5.40 -5.71 3.93
N THR A 3 5.11 -4.44 4.15
CA THR A 3 4.13 -3.70 3.35
C THR A 3 4.85 -2.69 2.49
N ILE A 4 4.63 -2.76 1.18
CA ILE A 4 5.32 -1.93 0.20
C ILE A 4 4.34 -1.06 -0.58
N SER A 5 4.84 0.08 -1.03
CA SER A 5 4.11 1.05 -1.84
C SER A 5 5.03 1.64 -2.90
N SER A 6 4.45 2.05 -4.02
CA SER A 6 5.11 2.87 -5.05
C SER A 6 4.48 4.26 -5.15
N GLN A 7 3.81 4.72 -4.09
CA GLN A 7 3.25 6.07 -3.97
C GLN A 7 3.87 6.79 -2.77
N GLU A 8 4.61 7.86 -3.00
CA GLU A 8 5.21 8.70 -1.96
C GLU A 8 4.30 9.90 -1.62
N TYR A 9 3.64 10.48 -2.62
CA TYR A 9 2.84 11.68 -2.39
C TYR A 9 1.67 11.44 -1.43
N ARG A 10 1.52 12.31 -0.43
CA ARG A 10 0.39 12.36 0.51
C ARG A 10 -0.19 13.76 0.55
N ASN A 11 -1.44 13.90 0.15
CA ASN A 11 -2.17 15.15 0.27
C ASN A 11 -2.64 15.37 1.73
N ALA A 12 -2.08 16.38 2.39
CA ALA A 12 -2.37 16.70 3.79
C ALA A 12 -3.86 16.98 4.08
N ALA A 13 -4.60 17.58 3.13
CA ALA A 13 -6.04 17.83 3.31
C ALA A 13 -6.83 16.53 3.34
N ILE A 14 -6.54 15.60 2.42
CA ILE A 14 -7.18 14.27 2.39
C ILE A 14 -6.81 13.47 3.63
N VAL A 15 -5.55 13.52 4.08
CA VAL A 15 -5.13 12.87 5.34
C VAL A 15 -5.93 13.42 6.52
N ALA A 16 -6.10 14.75 6.62
CA ALA A 16 -6.89 15.36 7.69
C ALA A 16 -8.37 14.92 7.65
N GLU A 17 -8.97 14.82 6.46
CA GLU A 17 -10.32 14.30 6.27
C GLU A 17 -10.45 12.84 6.74
N LYS A 18 -9.49 11.98 6.37
CA LYS A 18 -9.44 10.58 6.80
C LYS A 18 -9.31 10.44 8.32
N ARG A 19 -8.45 11.25 8.96
CA ARG A 19 -8.31 11.32 10.42
C ARG A 19 -9.62 11.72 11.10
N ALA A 20 -10.27 12.78 10.61
CA ALA A 20 -11.54 13.26 11.15
C ALA A 20 -12.66 12.22 11.03
N ALA A 21 -12.72 11.50 9.91
CA ALA A 21 -13.67 10.42 9.67
C ALA A 21 -13.31 9.10 10.36
N ARG A 22 -12.09 8.97 10.89
CA ARG A 22 -11.48 7.69 11.34
C ARG A 22 -11.55 6.61 10.26
N ASP A 23 -11.41 7.02 9.00
CA ASP A 23 -11.39 6.13 7.85
C ASP A 23 -9.95 5.69 7.58
N PHE A 24 -9.62 4.49 8.05
CA PHE A 24 -8.30 3.88 7.99
C PHE A 24 -8.27 2.64 7.09
N GLU A 25 -9.21 2.53 6.15
CA GLU A 25 -9.23 1.43 5.20
C GLU A 25 -8.11 1.56 4.16
N VAL A 26 -7.36 0.47 3.99
CA VAL A 26 -6.24 0.38 3.04
C VAL A 26 -6.39 -0.91 2.25
N LEU A 27 -6.45 -0.76 0.92
CA LEU A 27 -6.57 -1.88 0.00
C LEU A 27 -5.19 -2.42 -0.35
N PHE A 28 -5.05 -3.73 -0.30
CA PHE A 28 -3.79 -4.40 -0.62
C PHE A 28 -3.98 -5.64 -1.49
N VAL A 29 -2.91 -6.02 -2.18
CA VAL A 29 -2.74 -7.38 -2.71
C VAL A 29 -1.51 -8.03 -2.08
N GLU A 30 -1.44 -9.35 -2.13
CA GLU A 30 -0.26 -10.11 -1.75
C GLU A 30 0.45 -10.61 -3.00
N VAL A 31 1.77 -10.50 -3.03
CA VAL A 31 2.64 -11.00 -4.10
C VAL A 31 3.85 -11.70 -3.50
N GLU A 32 4.41 -12.66 -4.21
CA GLU A 32 5.68 -13.30 -3.86
C GLU A 32 6.75 -12.88 -4.87
N VAL A 33 7.86 -12.33 -4.38
CA VAL A 33 9.05 -11.98 -5.20
C VAL A 33 10.25 -12.67 -4.59
N ASP A 34 10.96 -13.48 -5.38
CA ASP A 34 12.14 -14.24 -4.95
C ASP A 34 11.95 -15.04 -3.65
N GLY A 35 10.75 -15.58 -3.43
CA GLY A 35 10.38 -16.36 -2.25
C GLY A 35 10.06 -15.54 -0.99
N GLU A 36 10.00 -14.20 -1.08
CA GLU A 36 9.50 -13.32 -0.02
C GLU A 36 8.08 -12.83 -0.33
N GLU A 37 7.17 -12.99 0.62
CA GLU A 37 5.80 -12.48 0.53
C GLU A 37 5.72 -10.99 0.94
N PHE A 38 5.13 -10.19 0.06
CA PHE A 38 4.90 -8.77 0.27
C PHE A 38 3.41 -8.43 0.23
N ARG A 39 3.01 -7.49 1.10
CA ARG A 39 1.74 -6.78 0.98
C ARG A 39 1.96 -5.52 0.15
N VAL A 40 1.36 -5.45 -1.03
CA VAL A 40 1.44 -4.26 -1.89
C VAL A 40 0.21 -3.40 -1.65
N VAL A 41 0.39 -2.15 -1.24
CA VAL A 41 -0.71 -1.19 -1.14
C VAL A 41 -1.11 -0.74 -2.54
N VAL A 42 -2.37 -0.93 -2.88
CA VAL A 42 -2.94 -0.53 -4.18
C VAL A 42 -3.85 0.70 -4.05
N ASP A 43 -4.43 0.92 -2.86
CA ASP A 43 -5.18 2.13 -2.55
C ASP A 43 -5.23 2.36 -1.02
N GLY A 44 -5.57 3.57 -0.59
CA GLY A 44 -5.68 3.95 0.82
C GLY A 44 -4.39 4.54 1.42
N HIS A 45 -3.44 5.00 0.61
CA HIS A 45 -2.20 5.63 1.06
C HIS A 45 -2.42 6.80 2.05
N HIS A 46 -3.44 7.62 1.82
CA HIS A 46 -3.82 8.70 2.74
C HIS A 46 -4.45 8.16 4.04
N SER A 47 -5.23 7.09 3.97
CA SER A 47 -5.82 6.41 5.12
C SER A 47 -4.74 5.74 5.99
N HIS A 48 -3.69 5.19 5.37
CA HIS A 48 -2.52 4.65 6.04
C HIS A 48 -1.78 5.73 6.84
N GLU A 49 -1.48 6.86 6.19
CA GLU A 49 -0.81 8.00 6.85
C GLU A 49 -1.68 8.57 7.99
N ALA A 50 -2.99 8.66 7.77
CA ALA A 50 -3.94 9.08 8.80
C ALA A 50 -3.91 8.17 10.04
N ALA A 51 -3.94 6.84 9.84
CA ALA A 51 -3.86 5.86 10.92
C ALA A 51 -2.53 5.96 11.69
N LYS A 52 -1.40 6.10 10.96
CA LYS A 52 -0.07 6.29 11.52
C LYS A 52 0.02 7.53 12.41
N LEU A 53 -0.47 8.67 11.93
CA LEU A 53 -0.50 9.93 12.68
C LEU A 53 -1.40 9.89 13.91
N ASP A 54 -2.46 9.09 13.89
CA ASP A 54 -3.38 8.90 15.03
C ASP A 54 -2.95 7.78 15.99
N GLY A 55 -1.86 7.07 15.69
CA GLY A 55 -1.46 5.87 16.44
C GLY A 55 -2.54 4.78 16.43
N ALA A 56 -3.38 4.77 15.40
CA ALA A 56 -4.50 3.86 15.25
C ALA A 56 -4.13 2.65 14.36
N PRO A 57 -4.79 1.50 14.54
CA PRO A 57 -4.58 0.36 13.65
C PRO A 57 -5.13 0.65 12.24
N VAL A 58 -4.38 0.25 11.22
CA VAL A 58 -4.83 0.25 9.83
C VAL A 58 -5.83 -0.87 9.61
N LYS A 59 -6.93 -0.58 8.90
CA LYS A 59 -7.92 -1.57 8.47
C LYS A 59 -7.53 -2.11 7.09
N TRP A 60 -6.72 -3.18 7.10
CA TRP A 60 -6.28 -3.85 5.89
C TRP A 60 -7.42 -4.64 5.23
N VAL A 61 -7.69 -4.36 3.96
CA VAL A 61 -8.71 -5.06 3.17
C VAL A 61 -8.09 -5.58 1.89
N ARG A 62 -8.28 -6.87 1.61
CA ARG A 62 -7.77 -7.48 0.37
C ARG A 62 -8.52 -6.90 -0.82
N SER A 63 -7.79 -6.40 -1.80
CA SER A 63 -8.32 -5.83 -3.03
C SER A 63 -8.84 -6.91 -3.97
N PRO A 64 -9.92 -6.67 -4.74
CA PRO A 64 -10.31 -7.51 -5.86
C PRO A 64 -9.20 -7.70 -6.92
N MET A 65 -8.24 -6.78 -6.95
CA MET A 65 -7.05 -6.84 -7.81
C MET A 65 -6.11 -8.01 -7.48
N GLN A 66 -6.31 -8.72 -6.36
CA GLN A 66 -5.58 -9.96 -6.07
C GLN A 66 -5.66 -10.94 -7.24
N SER A 67 -6.84 -11.08 -7.85
CA SER A 67 -7.05 -11.98 -9.00
C SER A 67 -6.19 -11.62 -10.22
N GLU A 68 -5.82 -10.34 -10.37
CA GLU A 68 -4.91 -9.90 -11.41
C GLU A 68 -3.46 -10.22 -11.05
N ALA A 69 -3.05 -9.99 -9.80
CA ALA A 69 -1.73 -10.36 -9.30
C ALA A 69 -1.47 -11.86 -9.46
N ASP A 70 -2.45 -12.69 -9.08
CA ASP A 70 -2.38 -14.16 -9.20
C ASP A 70 -2.25 -14.61 -10.66
N ARG A 71 -2.95 -13.92 -11.58
CA ARG A 71 -2.96 -14.28 -13.00
C ARG A 71 -1.72 -13.82 -13.74
N ASN A 72 -1.26 -12.60 -13.49
CA ASN A 72 -0.19 -11.97 -14.25
C ASN A 72 1.20 -12.28 -13.65
N GLY A 73 1.25 -12.67 -12.38
CA GLY A 73 2.49 -12.83 -11.62
C GLY A 73 2.98 -11.52 -11.00
N ALA A 74 3.81 -11.65 -9.96
CA ALA A 74 4.25 -10.54 -9.12
C ALA A 74 4.97 -9.44 -9.91
N GLU A 75 5.99 -9.78 -10.71
CA GLU A 75 6.78 -8.80 -11.47
C GLU A 75 5.93 -7.97 -12.44
N ALA A 76 5.05 -8.65 -13.20
CA ALA A 76 4.16 -7.99 -14.15
C ALA A 76 3.14 -7.10 -13.43
N PHE A 77 2.60 -7.56 -12.30
CA PHE A 77 1.69 -6.79 -11.47
C PHE A 77 2.36 -5.52 -10.91
N LEU A 78 3.53 -5.68 -10.29
CA LEU A 78 4.30 -4.57 -9.71
C LEU A 78 4.69 -3.54 -10.77
N THR A 79 5.14 -4.00 -11.95
CA THR A 79 5.49 -3.10 -13.05
C THR A 79 4.27 -2.30 -13.55
N ALA A 80 3.12 -2.95 -13.69
CA ALA A 80 1.89 -2.32 -14.18
C ALA A 80 1.25 -1.36 -13.17
N HIS A 81 1.47 -1.58 -11.86
CA HIS A 81 0.85 -0.81 -10.77
C HIS A 81 1.83 0.12 -10.04
N ARG A 82 3.01 0.34 -10.61
CA ARG A 82 3.92 1.38 -10.15
C ARG A 82 3.28 2.76 -10.34
N PHE A 83 3.45 3.65 -9.37
CA PHE A 83 2.77 4.95 -9.36
C PHE A 83 3.73 6.13 -9.57
N ASP A 84 4.25 6.74 -8.50
CA ASP A 84 5.08 7.94 -8.57
C ASP A 84 6.57 7.71 -8.21
N CYS A 85 6.89 6.56 -7.62
CA CYS A 85 8.25 6.20 -7.18
C CYS A 85 8.52 4.70 -7.33
N ASP A 86 9.72 4.27 -6.95
CA ASP A 86 10.06 2.84 -6.82
C ASP A 86 9.42 2.26 -5.55
N TYR A 87 9.31 0.94 -5.49
CA TYR A 87 8.72 0.27 -4.33
C TYR A 87 9.63 0.41 -3.10
N HIS A 88 9.02 0.89 -2.03
CA HIS A 88 9.65 1.06 -0.73
C HIS A 88 8.75 0.49 0.37
N ASP A 89 9.34 0.18 1.51
CA ASP A 89 8.60 -0.17 2.72
C ASP A 89 7.80 1.06 3.18
N ILE A 90 6.47 0.91 3.28
CA ILE A 90 5.56 2.05 3.50
C ILE A 90 5.75 2.72 4.87
N ASP A 91 6.29 2.00 5.85
CA ASP A 91 6.46 2.51 7.21
C ASP A 91 7.78 3.26 7.37
N THR A 92 8.84 2.75 6.74
CA THR A 92 10.22 3.23 6.90
C THR A 92 10.73 4.06 5.73
N GLY A 93 10.13 3.94 4.55
CA GLY A 93 10.59 4.56 3.31
C GLY A 93 11.83 3.90 2.70
N TYR A 94 12.32 2.77 3.26
CA TYR A 94 13.50 2.10 2.71
C TYR A 94 13.16 1.43 1.36
N PRO A 95 14.01 1.60 0.33
CA PRO A 95 13.83 0.92 -0.95
C PRO A 95 13.80 -0.61 -0.78
N VAL A 96 12.98 -1.28 -1.58
CA VAL A 96 12.85 -2.75 -1.57
C VAL A 96 13.40 -3.36 -2.86
N PHE A 97 13.17 -2.72 -4.00
CA PHE A 97 13.71 -3.13 -5.31
C PHE A 97 14.60 -2.04 -5.90
#